data_AF-A0A9P0HY42-F1
#
_entry.id   AF-A0A9P0HY42-F1
#
_cell.length_a   1.000
_cell.length_b   1.000
_cell.length_c   1.000
_cell.angle_alpha   90.00
_cell.angle_beta   90.00
_cell.angle_gamma   90.00
#
_symmetry.space_group_name_H-M   'P 1'
#
loop_
_entity.id
_entity.type
_entity.pdbx_description
1 polymer ?
#
loop_
_entity_poly.entity_id
_entity_poly.type
_entity_poly.pdbx_seq_one_letter_code
_entity_poly.pdbx_strand_id
1 'polypeptide(L)'
;MDQNIKKNTSITKFDVKGRTLYVKVLWKQNNHDLFHIKIFDGEISWSGKFTNDVAKKYRERFEESEEQYIKQVKKNLKGRDHSGFTYDFTLNPDDDNTATFTWKKKFQDSMHGLALLVHGSVQVYRDTAQESKDLLLDFLIEENKELRNVIHDLNGKNDVIDSDLKKCKAELEKFVDIKSSLETSLYGKFVQLLNAKKRRIQVMEGGLQKFSNVLATNQ
;
A
#
# COMPACT_ATOMS: atom_id res chain seq x y z
N MET A 1 4.81 19.44 -15.78
CA MET A 1 5.95 19.25 -14.85
C MET A 1 5.52 19.32 -13.38
N ASP A 2 4.47 20.09 -13.05
CA ASP A 2 4.03 20.31 -11.65
C ASP A 2 3.47 19.10 -10.90
N GLN A 3 2.79 18.18 -11.58
CA GLN A 3 2.26 16.97 -10.90
C GLN A 3 3.37 16.06 -10.35
N ASN A 4 4.55 16.07 -10.96
CA ASN A 4 5.70 15.26 -10.51
C ASN A 4 6.39 15.91 -9.29
N ILE A 5 6.37 17.25 -9.22
CA ILE A 5 6.84 18.02 -8.07
C ILE A 5 5.91 17.80 -6.87
N LYS A 6 4.59 17.80 -7.08
CA LYS A 6 3.60 17.53 -6.02
C LYS A 6 3.75 16.13 -5.42
N LYS A 7 3.82 15.07 -6.25
CA LYS A 7 4.00 13.67 -5.76
C LYS A 7 5.30 13.44 -4.97
N ASN A 8 6.34 14.21 -5.28
CA ASN A 8 7.64 14.11 -4.64
C ASN A 8 7.84 15.13 -3.52
N THR A 9 6.84 15.95 -3.20
CA THR A 9 6.89 16.83 -2.04
C THR A 9 6.22 16.14 -0.86
N SER A 10 6.71 16.40 0.36
CA SER A 10 6.06 15.96 1.58
C SER A 10 6.27 16.99 2.66
N ILE A 11 5.23 17.30 3.41
CA ILE A 11 5.28 18.28 4.50
C ILE A 11 5.01 17.54 5.80
N THR A 12 5.92 17.71 6.75
CA THR A 12 5.86 17.04 8.05
C THR A 12 6.04 18.07 9.14
N LYS A 13 5.22 17.95 10.19
CA LYS A 13 5.33 18.75 11.40
C LYS A 13 6.26 18.04 12.38
N PHE A 14 7.28 18.73 12.86
CA PHE A 14 8.19 18.24 13.90
C PHE A 14 8.10 19.16 15.12
N ASP A 15 8.01 18.58 16.31
CA ASP A 15 8.10 19.33 17.56
C ASP A 15 9.50 19.12 18.15
N VAL A 16 10.37 20.13 18.04
CA VAL A 16 11.78 20.08 18.45
C VAL A 16 12.00 21.07 19.58
N LYS A 17 12.39 20.59 20.77
CA LYS A 17 12.72 21.41 21.95
C LYS A 17 11.63 22.45 22.29
N GLY A 18 10.35 22.09 22.13
CA GLY A 18 9.21 22.96 22.42
C GLY A 18 8.84 23.95 21.30
N ARG A 19 9.49 23.89 20.14
CA ARG A 19 9.12 24.64 18.93
C ARG A 19 8.52 23.73 17.88
N THR A 20 7.48 24.20 17.21
CA THR A 20 6.86 23.50 16.08
C THR A 20 7.53 23.95 14.79
N LEU A 21 8.22 23.03 14.14
CA LEU A 21 8.86 23.20 12.84
C LEU A 21 8.03 22.49 11.77
N TYR A 22 7.74 23.19 10.67
CA TYR A 22 7.18 22.57 9.47
C TYR A 22 8.28 22.33 8.46
N VAL A 23 8.42 21.09 8.00
CA VAL A 23 9.49 20.68 7.12
C VAL A 23 8.91 20.18 5.82
N LYS A 24 9.16 20.91 4.73
CA LYS A 24 8.83 20.55 3.36
C LYS A 24 10.04 19.87 2.72
N VAL A 25 9.88 18.63 2.30
CA VAL A 25 10.92 17.83 1.63
C VAL A 25 10.49 17.58 0.20
N LEU A 26 11.28 18.05 -0.76
CA LEU A 26 11.14 17.78 -2.19
C LEU A 26 12.17 16.73 -2.61
N TRP A 27 11.71 15.51 -2.82
CA TRP A 27 12.54 14.40 -3.29
C TRP A 27 12.93 14.60 -4.75
N LYS A 28 14.22 14.53 -5.04
CA LYS A 28 14.77 14.62 -6.39
C LYS A 28 15.25 13.23 -6.80
N GLN A 29 14.87 12.79 -7.99
CA GLN A 29 15.32 11.51 -8.55
C GLN A 29 16.52 11.76 -9.48
N ASN A 30 17.43 12.65 -9.07
CA ASN A 30 18.57 13.09 -9.86
C ASN A 30 19.87 12.50 -9.31
N ASN A 31 20.90 12.39 -10.16
CA ASN A 31 22.18 11.80 -9.77
C ASN A 31 22.97 12.67 -8.76
N HIS A 32 22.69 13.97 -8.66
CA HIS A 32 23.42 14.89 -7.77
C HIS A 32 22.71 15.10 -6.42
N ASP A 33 21.42 15.43 -6.46
CA ASP A 33 20.64 15.77 -5.28
C ASP A 33 19.63 14.65 -4.96
N LEU A 34 19.61 14.21 -3.70
CA LEU A 34 18.64 13.24 -3.20
C LEU A 34 17.31 13.93 -2.82
N PHE A 35 17.39 15.05 -2.10
CA PHE A 35 16.23 15.88 -1.80
C PHE A 35 16.62 17.31 -1.46
N HIS A 36 15.67 18.23 -1.64
CA HIS A 36 15.72 19.58 -1.12
C HIS A 36 14.81 19.67 0.10
N ILE A 37 15.28 20.31 1.15
CA ILE A 37 14.55 20.48 2.41
C ILE A 37 14.31 21.96 2.64
N LYS A 38 13.11 22.30 3.06
CA LYS A 38 12.75 23.64 3.51
C LYS A 38 12.07 23.56 4.86
N ILE A 39 12.58 24.29 5.84
CA ILE A 39 12.13 24.30 7.22
C ILE A 39 11.48 25.65 7.50
N PHE A 40 10.35 25.65 8.20
CA PHE A 40 9.62 26.85 8.61
C PHE A 40 9.39 26.80 10.13
N ASP A 41 9.93 27.79 10.86
CA ASP A 41 9.78 27.97 12.33
C ASP A 41 8.75 29.08 12.64
N GLY A 42 7.90 29.38 11.67
CA GLY A 42 6.79 30.30 11.84
C GLY A 42 6.99 31.68 11.20
N GLU A 43 8.16 32.28 11.36
CA GLU A 43 8.47 33.61 10.80
C GLU A 43 9.58 33.55 9.75
N ILE A 44 10.50 32.61 9.92
CA ILE A 44 11.69 32.43 9.09
C ILE A 44 11.57 31.10 8.36
N SER A 45 12.04 31.08 7.11
CA SER A 45 12.25 29.85 6.36
C SER A 45 13.73 29.60 6.12
N TRP A 46 14.12 28.33 6.15
CA TRP A 46 15.47 27.88 5.83
C TRP A 46 15.41 26.84 4.73
N SER A 47 16.29 26.95 3.73
CA SER A 47 16.41 26.02 2.63
C SER A 47 17.75 25.30 2.64
N GLY A 48 17.74 23.99 2.37
CA GLY A 48 18.95 23.18 2.27
C GLY A 48 18.82 22.11 1.18
N LYS A 49 19.98 21.58 0.78
CA LYS A 49 20.07 20.52 -0.22
C LYS A 49 20.82 19.34 0.38
N PHE A 50 20.29 18.14 0.19
CA PHE A 50 20.94 16.91 0.60
C PHE A 50 21.37 16.13 -0.65
N THR A 51 22.67 16.03 -0.85
CA THR A 51 23.27 15.40 -2.04
C THR A 51 23.46 13.90 -1.85
N ASN A 52 23.58 13.17 -2.96
CA ASN A 52 23.86 11.73 -2.93
C ASN A 52 25.24 11.43 -2.33
N ASP A 53 26.22 12.32 -2.45
CA ASP A 53 27.55 12.16 -1.84
C ASP A 53 27.47 12.19 -0.30
N VAL A 54 26.66 13.09 0.24
CA VAL A 54 26.41 13.15 1.69
C VAL A 54 25.65 11.91 2.13
N ALA A 55 24.65 11.47 1.35
CA ALA A 55 23.95 10.22 1.61
C ALA A 55 24.90 9.03 1.65
N LYS A 56 25.85 8.94 0.72
CA LYS A 56 26.85 7.86 0.63
C LYS A 56 27.72 7.78 1.88
N LYS A 57 28.20 8.92 2.40
CA LYS A 57 28.98 8.97 3.64
C LYS A 57 28.21 8.41 4.84
N TYR A 58 26.92 8.71 4.94
CA TYR A 58 26.08 8.15 6.00
C TYR A 58 25.78 6.68 5.77
N ARG A 59 25.51 6.24 4.53
CA ARG A 59 25.29 4.83 4.19
C ARG A 59 26.49 3.96 4.57
N GLU A 60 27.70 4.40 4.24
CA GLU A 60 28.95 3.69 4.58
C GLU A 60 29.11 3.52 6.10
N ARG A 61 28.65 4.50 6.90
CA ARG A 61 28.68 4.44 8.36
C ARG A 61 27.67 3.44 8.96
N PHE A 62 26.56 3.19 8.27
CA PHE A 62 25.50 2.28 8.71
C PHE A 62 25.54 0.92 8.02
N GLU A 63 26.46 0.70 7.06
CA GLU A 63 26.55 -0.50 6.23
C GLU A 63 25.21 -0.88 5.55
N GLU A 64 24.37 0.12 5.23
CA GLU A 64 23.07 -0.07 4.60
C GLU A 64 23.15 0.11 3.07
N SER A 65 22.32 -0.62 2.32
CA SER A 65 22.22 -0.41 0.88
C SER A 65 21.60 0.95 0.55
N GLU A 66 21.88 1.48 -0.64
CA GLU A 66 21.32 2.76 -1.10
C GLU A 66 19.79 2.79 -1.01
N GLU A 67 19.13 1.75 -1.49
CA GLU A 67 17.67 1.63 -1.48
C GLU A 67 17.12 1.57 -0.06
N GLN A 68 17.77 0.82 0.83
CA GLN A 68 17.38 0.71 2.23
C GLN A 68 17.49 2.05 2.95
N TYR A 69 18.61 2.75 2.79
CA TYR A 69 18.82 4.05 3.41
C TYR A 69 17.81 5.08 2.88
N ILE A 70 17.60 5.17 1.57
CA ILE A 70 16.61 6.10 0.99
C ILE A 70 15.21 5.78 1.53
N LYS A 71 14.84 4.50 1.59
CA LYS A 71 13.54 4.07 2.12
C LYS A 71 13.39 4.46 3.59
N GLN A 72 14.43 4.31 4.42
CA GLN A 72 14.41 4.74 5.81
C GLN A 72 14.29 6.25 5.93
N VAL A 73 15.16 7.03 5.27
CA VAL A 73 15.10 8.50 5.29
C VAL A 73 13.73 8.98 4.80
N LYS A 74 13.18 8.39 3.74
CA LYS A 74 11.84 8.71 3.24
C LYS A 74 10.75 8.36 4.24
N LYS A 75 10.83 7.20 4.89
CA LYS A 75 9.89 6.82 5.96
C LYS A 75 9.95 7.80 7.14
N ASN A 76 11.13 8.26 7.52
CA ASN A 76 11.31 9.12 8.69
C ASN A 76 10.94 10.58 8.43
N LEU A 77 11.21 11.08 7.22
CA LEU A 77 10.90 12.46 6.84
C LEU A 77 9.46 12.62 6.36
N LYS A 78 8.80 11.56 5.85
CA LYS A 78 7.38 11.58 5.47
C LYS A 78 6.44 11.01 6.55
N GLY A 79 6.96 10.19 7.45
CA GLY A 79 6.15 9.40 8.37
C GLY A 79 5.59 10.24 9.51
N ARG A 80 4.39 9.84 9.98
CA ARG A 80 3.78 10.35 11.21
C ARG A 80 4.31 9.65 12.47
N ASP A 81 5.02 8.55 12.29
CA ASP A 81 5.61 7.77 13.37
C ASP A 81 7.07 8.18 13.58
N HIS A 82 7.28 9.05 14.58
CA HIS A 82 8.58 9.55 14.99
C HIS A 82 9.16 8.75 16.17
N SER A 83 8.54 7.65 16.59
CA SER A 83 8.93 6.92 17.81
C SER A 83 10.38 6.44 17.79
N GLY A 84 10.88 6.04 16.62
CA GLY A 84 12.25 5.57 16.42
C GLY A 84 13.32 6.64 16.14
N PHE A 85 12.96 7.93 16.04
CA PHE A 85 13.90 9.00 15.70
C PHE A 85 13.80 10.21 16.64
N THR A 86 14.92 10.89 16.82
CA THR A 86 15.01 12.18 17.51
C THR A 86 15.52 13.22 16.52
N TYR A 87 14.86 14.37 16.47
CA TYR A 87 15.21 15.45 15.55
C TYR A 87 15.79 16.60 16.34
N ASP A 88 16.89 17.15 15.86
CA ASP A 88 17.55 18.32 16.42
C ASP A 88 17.68 19.39 15.34
N PHE A 89 17.36 20.63 15.72
CA PHE A 89 17.58 21.81 14.92
C PHE A 89 18.46 22.76 15.71
N THR A 90 19.67 23.02 15.22
CA THR A 90 20.66 23.86 15.88
C THR A 90 21.07 25.01 14.96
N LEU A 91 20.84 26.23 15.42
CA LEU A 91 21.38 27.43 14.78
C LEU A 91 22.90 27.48 15.01
N ASN A 92 23.63 27.90 13.99
CA ASN A 92 25.08 28.02 14.10
C ASN A 92 25.41 29.29 14.91
N PRO A 93 26.18 29.20 16.01
CA PRO A 93 26.51 30.37 16.83
C PRO A 93 27.36 31.42 16.11
N ASP A 94 28.10 31.01 15.07
CA ASP A 94 29.01 31.90 14.33
C ASP A 94 28.34 32.60 13.13
N ASP A 95 27.20 32.09 12.66
CA ASP A 95 26.48 32.63 11.52
C ASP A 95 24.97 32.39 11.67
N ASP A 96 24.25 33.44 12.04
CA ASP A 96 22.79 33.47 12.21
C ASP A 96 22.02 33.09 10.93
N ASN A 97 22.66 33.10 9.76
CA ASN A 97 22.07 32.65 8.51
C ASN A 97 22.21 31.15 8.26
N THR A 98 22.93 30.41 9.11
CA THR A 98 23.12 28.97 8.94
C THR A 98 22.51 28.19 10.10
N ALA A 99 21.84 27.10 9.77
CA ALA A 99 21.33 26.16 10.74
C ALA A 99 21.60 24.73 10.28
N THR A 100 21.63 23.80 11.21
CA THR A 100 21.82 22.38 10.93
C THR A 100 20.61 21.61 11.43
N PHE A 101 19.98 20.87 10.53
CA PHE A 101 18.91 19.94 10.85
C PHE A 101 19.47 18.51 10.86
N THR A 102 19.34 17.84 11.99
CA THR A 102 19.91 16.51 12.21
C THR A 102 18.81 15.55 12.66
N TRP A 103 18.77 14.36 12.07
CA TRP A 103 17.89 13.27 12.53
C TRP A 103 18.74 12.11 13.06
N LYS A 104 18.44 11.70 14.29
CA LYS A 104 19.13 10.64 15.03
C LYS A 104 18.22 9.44 15.17
N LYS A 105 18.71 8.24 14.85
CA LYS A 105 18.01 6.97 15.02
C LYS A 105 18.20 6.50 16.47
N LYS A 106 17.09 6.17 17.14
CA LYS A 106 17.11 5.53 18.46
C LYS A 106 17.36 4.04 18.25
N PHE A 107 18.40 3.53 18.88
CA PHE A 107 18.68 2.10 19.03
C PHE A 107 18.38 1.72 20.47
N GLN A 108 17.51 0.74 20.64
CA GLN A 108 17.26 0.14 21.93
C GLN A 108 18.26 -1.01 22.08
N ASP A 109 19.33 -0.76 22.82
CA ASP A 109 20.25 -1.82 23.22
C ASP A 109 19.85 -2.29 24.61
N SER A 110 19.57 -3.59 24.73
CA SER A 110 19.18 -4.26 25.97
C SER A 110 20.22 -4.09 27.10
N MET A 111 21.46 -3.72 26.76
CA MET A 111 22.58 -3.68 27.70
C MET A 111 23.04 -2.26 28.10
N HIS A 112 22.82 -1.23 27.27
CA HIS A 112 23.33 0.13 27.48
C HIS A 112 22.28 1.26 27.45
N GLY A 113 20.99 0.91 27.32
CA GLY A 113 19.90 1.88 27.25
C GLY A 113 19.64 2.41 25.83
N LEU A 114 18.97 3.56 25.73
CA LEU A 114 18.65 4.21 24.46
C LEU A 114 19.89 4.89 23.87
N ALA A 115 20.50 4.26 22.85
CA ALA A 115 21.59 4.85 22.08
C ALA A 115 21.02 5.71 20.92
N LEU A 116 21.55 6.92 20.73
CA LEU A 116 21.15 7.84 19.66
C LEU A 116 22.29 7.95 18.65
N LEU A 117 22.11 7.43 17.45
CA LEU A 117 23.10 7.54 16.37
C LEU A 117 22.63 8.51 15.29
N VAL A 118 23.48 9.44 14.89
CA VAL A 118 23.17 10.41 13.83
C VAL A 118 23.02 9.68 12.50
N HIS A 119 21.78 9.62 12.01
CA HIS A 119 21.42 8.94 10.77
C HIS A 119 21.54 9.87 9.56
N GLY A 120 21.52 11.18 9.78
CA GLY A 120 21.88 12.16 8.77
C GLY A 120 21.78 13.58 9.29
N SER A 121 22.50 14.48 8.62
CA SER A 121 22.52 15.91 8.94
C SER A 121 22.56 16.72 7.65
N VAL A 122 21.77 17.79 7.61
CA VAL A 122 21.69 18.71 6.48
C VAL A 122 21.87 20.14 6.97
N GLN A 123 22.78 20.87 6.33
CA GLN A 123 22.93 22.30 6.55
C GLN A 123 21.83 23.03 5.75
N VAL A 124 21.18 23.96 6.42
CA VAL A 124 20.13 24.80 5.85
C VAL A 124 20.53 26.26 6.02
N TYR A 125 20.18 27.08 5.03
CA TYR A 125 20.50 28.49 4.98
C TYR A 125 19.21 29.30 5.08
N ARG A 126 19.26 30.43 5.79
CA ARG A 126 18.11 31.32 5.91
C ARG A 126 17.73 31.88 4.54
N ASP A 127 16.47 31.75 4.18
CA ASP A 127 15.96 32.37 2.96
C ASP A 127 15.76 33.89 3.19
N THR A 128 16.17 34.69 2.21
CA THR A 128 15.98 36.15 2.20
C THR A 128 14.54 36.54 1.88
N ALA A 129 13.82 35.71 1.13
CA ALA A 129 12.40 35.87 0.90
C ALA A 129 11.63 35.18 2.02
N GLN A 130 10.83 35.96 2.74
CA GLN A 130 9.83 35.43 3.67
C GLN A 130 8.75 34.75 2.83
N GLU A 131 9.00 33.52 2.36
CA GLU A 131 7.94 32.70 1.78
C GLU A 131 6.90 32.50 2.89
N SER A 132 5.76 33.17 2.71
CA SER A 132 4.73 33.22 3.73
C SER A 132 4.19 31.81 3.98
N LYS A 133 3.80 31.57 5.23
CA LYS A 133 3.02 30.38 5.63
C LYS A 133 1.85 30.11 4.69
N ASP A 134 1.32 31.15 4.05
CA ASP A 134 0.21 31.07 3.11
C ASP A 134 0.54 30.18 1.91
N LEU A 135 1.75 30.23 1.35
CA LEU A 135 2.15 29.34 0.26
C LEU A 135 2.21 27.86 0.70
N LEU A 136 2.59 27.61 1.95
CA LEU A 136 2.56 26.27 2.53
C LEU A 136 1.12 25.80 2.75
N LEU A 137 0.26 26.68 3.27
CA LEU A 137 -1.15 26.41 3.51
C LEU A 137 -1.90 26.16 2.20
N ASP A 138 -1.70 26.99 1.18
CA ASP A 138 -2.28 26.83 -0.15
C ASP A 138 -1.86 25.50 -0.77
N PHE A 139 -0.59 25.13 -0.65
CA PHE A 139 -0.11 23.83 -1.10
C PHE A 139 -0.81 22.68 -0.36
N LEU A 140 -0.93 22.76 0.97
CA LEU A 140 -1.60 21.74 1.78
C LEU A 140 -3.10 21.63 1.48
N ILE A 141 -3.76 22.76 1.24
CA ILE A 141 -5.20 22.81 0.89
C ILE A 141 -5.42 22.16 -0.48
N GLU A 142 -4.59 22.50 -1.47
CA GLU A 142 -4.68 21.91 -2.80
C GLU A 142 -4.38 20.41 -2.78
N GLU A 143 -3.35 19.99 -2.04
CA GLU A 143 -3.04 18.57 -1.84
C GLU A 143 -4.20 17.83 -1.15
N ASN A 144 -4.82 18.44 -0.14
CA ASN A 144 -5.98 17.85 0.53
C ASN A 144 -7.17 17.70 -0.42
N LYS A 145 -7.42 18.69 -1.26
CA LYS A 145 -8.48 18.67 -2.28
C LYS A 145 -8.24 17.58 -3.32
N GLU A 146 -7.02 17.47 -3.83
CA GLU A 146 -6.62 16.40 -4.75
C GLU A 146 -6.81 15.02 -4.11
N LEU A 147 -6.35 14.83 -2.87
CA LEU A 147 -6.52 13.57 -2.14
C LEU A 147 -7.99 13.22 -1.92
N ARG A 148 -8.83 14.20 -1.58
CA ARG A 148 -10.30 14.00 -1.46
C ARG A 148 -10.92 13.56 -2.78
N ASN A 149 -10.52 14.18 -3.89
CA ASN A 149 -11.01 13.79 -5.21
C ASN A 149 -10.59 12.35 -5.56
N VAL A 150 -9.34 11.97 -5.27
CA VAL A 150 -8.86 10.60 -5.48
C VAL A 150 -9.62 9.60 -4.61
N ILE A 151 -9.87 9.91 -3.33
CA ILE A 151 -10.67 9.06 -2.45
C ILE A 151 -12.09 8.90 -2.99
N HIS A 152 -12.70 9.99 -3.46
CA HIS A 152 -14.03 9.95 -4.04
C HIS A 152 -14.10 9.08 -5.31
N ASP A 153 -13.15 9.24 -6.23
CA ASP A 153 -13.04 8.42 -7.44
C ASP A 153 -12.80 6.93 -7.12
N LEU A 154 -11.91 6.63 -6.17
CA LEU A 154 -11.66 5.26 -5.73
C LEU A 154 -12.88 4.62 -5.07
N ASN A 155 -13.62 5.35 -4.25
CA ASN A 155 -14.86 4.86 -3.65
C ASN A 155 -15.92 4.59 -4.73
N GLY A 156 -16.09 5.49 -5.70
CA GLY A 156 -17.02 5.28 -6.80
C GLY A 156 -16.68 4.03 -7.63
N LYS A 157 -15.39 3.81 -7.91
CA LYS A 157 -14.93 2.57 -8.56
C LYS A 157 -15.19 1.32 -7.71
N ASN A 158 -14.98 1.41 -6.40
CA ASN A 158 -15.22 0.31 -5.49
C ASN A 158 -16.71 -0.07 -5.44
N ASP A 159 -17.61 0.92 -5.43
CA ASP A 159 -19.06 0.69 -5.46
C ASP A 159 -19.53 0.01 -6.75
N VAL A 160 -18.96 0.42 -7.90
CA VAL A 160 -19.22 -0.23 -9.19
C VAL A 160 -18.77 -1.69 -9.17
N ILE A 161 -17.55 -1.95 -8.70
CA ILE A 161 -16.99 -3.30 -8.59
C ILE A 161 -17.84 -4.17 -7.65
N ASP A 162 -18.25 -3.64 -6.50
CA ASP A 162 -19.08 -4.38 -5.53
C ASP A 162 -20.47 -4.71 -6.11
N SER A 163 -21.07 -3.77 -6.85
CA SER A 163 -22.31 -4.01 -7.60
C SER A 163 -22.15 -5.12 -8.63
N ASP A 164 -21.08 -5.09 -9.43
CA ASP A 164 -20.86 -6.08 -10.48
C ASP A 164 -20.52 -7.47 -9.92
N LEU A 165 -19.78 -7.52 -8.81
CA LEU A 165 -19.53 -8.75 -8.07
C LEU A 165 -20.85 -9.36 -7.58
N LYS A 166 -21.74 -8.56 -6.99
CA LYS A 166 -23.07 -9.02 -6.55
C LYS A 166 -23.90 -9.57 -7.70
N LYS A 167 -23.90 -8.91 -8.87
CA LYS A 167 -24.61 -9.40 -10.07
C LYS A 167 -24.04 -10.73 -10.55
N CYS A 168 -22.71 -10.82 -10.70
CA CYS A 168 -22.02 -12.03 -11.11
C CYS A 168 -22.30 -13.20 -10.16
N LYS A 169 -22.29 -12.96 -8.85
CA LYS A 169 -22.64 -13.95 -7.84
C LYS A 169 -24.08 -14.45 -8.01
N ALA A 170 -25.05 -13.54 -8.20
CA ALA A 170 -26.45 -13.91 -8.39
C ALA A 170 -26.68 -14.71 -9.70
N GLU A 171 -25.96 -14.38 -10.77
CA GLU A 171 -25.98 -15.16 -12.01
C GLU A 171 -25.38 -16.55 -11.81
N LEU A 172 -24.26 -16.64 -11.09
CA LEU A 172 -23.62 -17.92 -10.77
C LEU A 172 -24.54 -18.83 -9.94
N GLU A 173 -25.23 -18.29 -8.93
CA GLU A 173 -26.21 -19.03 -8.13
C GLU A 173 -27.33 -19.60 -9.03
N LYS A 174 -27.87 -18.79 -9.95
CA LYS A 174 -28.86 -19.26 -10.93
C LYS A 174 -28.31 -20.36 -11.84
N PHE A 175 -27.06 -20.24 -12.30
CA PHE A 175 -26.42 -21.28 -13.12
C PHE A 175 -26.28 -22.60 -12.35
N VAL A 176 -25.93 -22.53 -11.06
CA VAL A 176 -25.84 -23.72 -10.20
C VAL A 176 -27.22 -24.38 -10.06
N ASP A 177 -28.27 -23.61 -9.84
CA ASP A 177 -29.64 -24.13 -9.73
C ASP A 177 -30.11 -24.80 -11.02
N ILE A 178 -29.89 -24.15 -12.17
CA ILE A 178 -30.22 -24.70 -13.48
C ILE A 178 -29.45 -26.00 -13.73
N LYS A 179 -28.15 -26.02 -13.41
CA LYS A 179 -27.30 -27.21 -13.55
C LYS A 179 -27.83 -28.35 -12.68
N SER A 180 -28.14 -28.10 -11.41
CA SER A 180 -28.63 -29.11 -10.48
C SER A 180 -30.00 -29.69 -10.91
N SER A 181 -30.90 -28.83 -11.37
CA SER A 181 -32.20 -29.23 -11.93
C SER A 181 -32.03 -30.10 -13.19
N LEU A 182 -31.13 -29.71 -14.09
CA LEU A 182 -30.79 -30.47 -15.29
C LEU A 182 -30.23 -31.86 -14.93
N GLU A 183 -29.26 -31.93 -14.03
CA GLU A 183 -28.66 -33.19 -13.55
C GLU A 183 -29.72 -34.10 -12.97
N THR A 184 -30.58 -33.59 -12.08
CA THR A 184 -31.68 -34.35 -11.46
C THR A 184 -32.63 -34.92 -12.51
N SER A 185 -33.01 -34.10 -13.50
CA SER A 185 -33.87 -34.51 -14.61
C SER A 185 -33.21 -35.60 -15.48
N LEU A 186 -31.91 -35.45 -15.78
CA LEU A 186 -31.16 -36.40 -16.58
C LEU A 186 -31.01 -37.74 -15.84
N TYR A 187 -30.60 -37.71 -14.57
CA TYR A 187 -30.49 -38.91 -13.74
C TYR A 187 -31.84 -39.63 -13.61
N GLY A 188 -32.93 -38.88 -13.40
CA GLY A 188 -34.28 -39.45 -13.39
C GLY A 188 -34.64 -40.20 -14.68
N LYS A 189 -34.36 -39.62 -15.85
CA LYS A 189 -34.58 -40.27 -17.15
C LYS A 189 -33.69 -41.50 -17.34
N PHE A 190 -32.43 -41.43 -16.92
CA PHE A 190 -31.51 -42.58 -16.96
C PHE A 190 -32.00 -43.75 -16.11
N VAL A 191 -32.49 -43.49 -14.89
CA VAL A 191 -33.06 -44.51 -14.01
C VAL A 191 -34.31 -45.14 -14.63
N GLN A 192 -35.19 -44.35 -15.25
CA GLN A 192 -36.36 -44.88 -15.96
C GLN A 192 -35.97 -45.82 -17.10
N LEU A 193 -34.96 -45.44 -17.91
CA LEU A 193 -34.42 -46.29 -18.98
C LEU A 193 -33.80 -47.59 -18.44
N LEU A 194 -33.02 -47.51 -17.36
CA LEU A 194 -32.45 -48.67 -16.68
C LEU A 194 -33.53 -49.63 -16.20
N ASN A 195 -34.58 -49.10 -15.55
CA ASN A 195 -35.70 -49.90 -15.06
C ASN A 195 -36.51 -50.53 -16.20
N ALA A 196 -36.70 -49.84 -17.31
CA ALA A 196 -37.34 -50.39 -18.50
C ALA A 196 -36.53 -51.54 -19.11
N LYS A 197 -35.20 -51.37 -19.22
CA LYS A 197 -34.30 -52.44 -19.67
C LYS A 197 -34.30 -53.63 -18.70
N LYS A 198 -34.21 -53.40 -17.39
CA LYS A 198 -34.26 -54.44 -16.35
C LYS A 198 -35.55 -55.26 -16.43
N ARG A 199 -36.70 -54.59 -16.54
CA ARG A 199 -38.00 -55.26 -16.74
C ARG A 199 -38.01 -56.13 -18.00
N ARG A 200 -37.47 -55.61 -19.11
CA ARG A 200 -37.42 -56.36 -20.37
C ARG A 200 -36.54 -57.61 -20.27
N ILE A 201 -35.39 -57.52 -19.59
CA ILE A 201 -34.53 -58.68 -19.29
C ILE A 201 -35.29 -59.71 -18.45
N GLN A 202 -35.93 -59.30 -17.35
CA GLN A 202 -36.70 -60.20 -16.49
C GLN A 202 -37.82 -60.93 -17.24
N VAL A 203 -38.50 -60.26 -18.17
CA VAL A 203 -39.54 -60.89 -19.01
C VAL A 203 -38.92 -61.93 -19.95
N MET A 204 -37.77 -61.62 -20.57
CA MET A 204 -37.07 -62.57 -21.45
C MET A 204 -36.55 -63.79 -20.66
N GLU A 205 -35.93 -63.58 -19.50
CA GLU A 205 -35.47 -64.65 -18.60
C GLU A 205 -36.63 -65.53 -18.14
N GLY A 206 -37.74 -64.95 -17.69
CA GLY A 206 -38.93 -65.70 -17.30
C GLY A 206 -39.54 -66.50 -18.45
N GLY A 207 -39.50 -65.97 -19.68
CA GLY A 207 -39.88 -66.70 -20.89
C GLY A 207 -38.99 -67.91 -21.15
N LEU A 208 -37.66 -67.72 -21.10
CA LEU A 208 -36.68 -68.79 -21.26
C LEU A 208 -36.83 -69.89 -20.19
N GLN A 209 -37.07 -69.50 -18.93
CA GLN A 209 -37.31 -70.45 -17.84
C GLN A 209 -38.54 -71.32 -18.09
N LYS A 210 -39.64 -70.72 -18.57
CA LYS A 210 -40.86 -71.46 -18.93
C LYS A 210 -40.61 -72.42 -20.10
N PHE A 211 -39.91 -71.99 -21.13
CA PHE A 211 -39.54 -72.86 -22.26
C PHE A 211 -38.66 -74.03 -21.81
N SER A 212 -37.66 -73.79 -20.96
CA SER A 212 -36.81 -74.84 -20.39
C SER A 212 -37.61 -75.84 -19.55
N ASN A 213 -38.55 -75.37 -18.74
CA ASN A 213 -39.39 -76.25 -17.92
C ASN A 213 -40.33 -77.11 -18.79
N VAL A 214 -40.92 -76.53 -19.84
CA VAL A 214 -41.77 -77.28 -20.78
C VAL A 214 -40.96 -78.38 -21.50
N LEU A 215 -39.73 -78.09 -21.90
CA LEU A 215 -38.83 -79.08 -22.49
C LEU A 215 -38.44 -80.19 -21.50
N ALA A 216 -38.25 -79.87 -20.22
CA ALA A 216 -37.93 -80.84 -19.17
C ALA A 216 -39.13 -81.73 -18.77
N THR A 217 -40.38 -81.27 -18.92
CA THR A 217 -41.59 -82.09 -18.72
C THR A 217 -41.99 -82.94 -19.93
N ASN A 218 -41.42 -82.69 -21.11
CA ASN A 218 -41.68 -83.43 -22.34
C ASN A 218 -40.59 -84.46 -22.69
N GLN A 219 -39.69 -84.73 -21.74
CA GLN A 219 -38.75 -85.87 -21.72
C GLN A 219 -39.16 -86.85 -20.63
#